data_AF-A0A290ZN20-F1
#
_entry.id   AF-A0A290ZN20-F1
#
_cell.length_a   1.000
_cell.length_b   1.000
_cell.length_c   1.000
_cell.angle_alpha   90.00
_cell.angle_beta   90.00
_cell.angle_gamma   90.00
#
_symmetry.space_group_name_H-M   'P 1'
#
loop_
_entity.id
_entity.type
_entity.pdbx_description
1 polymer ?
#
loop_
_entity_poly.entity_id
_entity_poly.type
_entity_poly.pdbx_seq_one_letter_code
_entity_poly.pdbx_strand_id
1 'polypeptide(L)'
;MLKLGKVEKLLGTQRTDKPRMWRSLDTCMDYLRNELHIVRVDLLDATHYSDGDASRRPRQDASERMKRAHEAAAYDAWFREQVQASIDDPRPSISDDEARARFANRKTALRRRAQ
;
A
#
# COMPACT_ATOMS: atom_id res chain seq x y z
N MET A 1 9.43 28.58 -13.42
CA MET A 1 9.50 30.06 -13.32
C MET A 1 8.33 30.62 -14.11
N LEU A 2 7.57 31.59 -13.59
CA LEU A 2 6.51 32.26 -14.33
C LEU A 2 7.04 33.56 -14.93
N LYS A 3 6.85 33.76 -16.22
CA LYS A 3 7.17 35.01 -16.91
C LYS A 3 5.89 35.83 -17.11
N LEU A 4 5.80 36.96 -16.42
CA LEU A 4 4.71 37.92 -16.53
C LEU A 4 5.25 39.17 -17.22
N GLY A 5 5.21 39.18 -18.56
CA GLY A 5 5.80 40.25 -19.37
C GLY A 5 7.32 40.31 -19.23
N LYS A 6 7.84 41.37 -18.60
CA LYS A 6 9.28 41.56 -18.31
C LYS A 6 9.71 41.06 -16.93
N VAL A 7 8.77 40.59 -16.11
CA VAL A 7 9.04 40.16 -14.74
C VAL A 7 9.06 38.65 -14.69
N GLU A 8 10.12 38.09 -14.13
CA GLU A 8 10.24 36.66 -13.85
C GLU A 8 10.02 36.42 -12.36
N LYS A 9 9.10 35.52 -12.01
CA LYS A 9 8.78 35.16 -10.63
C LYS A 9 8.86 33.67 -10.41
N LEU A 10 9.50 33.25 -9.32
CA LEU A 10 9.54 31.85 -8.91
C LEU A 10 8.18 31.43 -8.36
N LEU A 11 7.75 30.19 -8.69
CA LEU A 11 6.54 29.62 -8.10
C LEU A 11 6.92 29.09 -6.70
N GLY A 12 6.80 29.95 -5.69
CA GLY A 12 7.00 29.60 -4.29
C GLY A 12 5.70 29.27 -3.58
N THR A 13 5.77 28.64 -2.41
CA THR A 13 4.60 28.55 -1.52
C THR A 13 4.35 29.91 -0.87
N GLN A 14 3.09 30.25 -0.57
CA GLN A 14 2.68 31.56 -0.01
C GLN A 14 3.44 32.01 1.26
N ARG A 15 4.21 31.13 1.92
CA ARG A 15 4.95 31.44 3.16
C ARG A 15 6.45 31.21 3.07
N THR A 16 7.00 30.76 1.93
CA THR A 16 8.43 30.51 1.81
C THR A 16 8.85 30.77 0.38
N ASP A 17 9.80 31.69 0.19
CA ASP A 17 10.40 32.06 -1.11
C ASP A 17 11.26 30.95 -1.72
N LYS A 18 11.02 29.69 -1.33
CA LYS A 18 11.67 28.51 -1.87
C LYS A 18 10.89 28.05 -3.11
N PRO A 19 11.56 27.76 -4.24
CA PRO A 19 10.91 27.19 -5.42
C PRO A 19 10.19 25.89 -5.04
N ARG A 20 8.91 25.76 -5.40
CA ARG A 20 8.18 24.50 -5.24
C ARG A 20 8.68 23.50 -6.30
N MET A 21 9.02 22.30 -5.84
CA MET A 21 9.39 21.17 -6.71
C MET A 21 8.22 20.17 -6.74
N TRP A 22 7.89 19.67 -7.93
CA TRP A 22 6.87 18.63 -8.11
C TRP A 22 7.52 17.34 -8.59
N ARG A 23 6.93 16.22 -8.16
CA ARG A 23 7.34 14.88 -8.58
C ARG A 23 6.76 14.46 -9.93
N SER A 24 5.62 15.05 -10.33
CA SER A 24 4.96 14.82 -11.62
C SER A 24 4.45 16.15 -12.17
N LEU A 25 4.45 16.27 -13.51
CA LEU A 25 3.82 17.37 -14.23
C LEU A 25 2.32 17.46 -13.92
N ASP A 26 1.63 16.33 -13.75
CA ASP A 26 0.19 16.33 -13.45
C ASP A 26 -0.12 17.03 -12.13
N THR A 27 0.66 16.75 -11.09
CA THR A 27 0.51 17.41 -9.78
C THR A 27 0.84 18.90 -9.86
N CYS A 28 1.76 19.29 -10.73
CA CYS A 28 2.02 20.70 -11.02
C CYS A 28 0.80 21.35 -11.69
N MET A 29 0.27 20.74 -12.75
CA MET A 29 -0.88 21.29 -13.48
C MET A 29 -2.15 21.36 -12.63
N ASP A 30 -2.38 20.37 -11.76
CA ASP A 30 -3.51 20.38 -10.84
C ASP A 30 -3.41 21.55 -9.85
N TYR A 31 -2.23 21.77 -9.28
CA TYR A 31 -1.93 22.92 -8.43
C TYR A 31 -2.17 24.25 -9.16
N LEU A 32 -1.64 24.38 -10.38
CA LEU A 32 -1.79 25.59 -11.19
C LEU A 32 -3.27 25.91 -11.44
N ARG A 33 -4.10 24.92 -11.78
CA ARG A 33 -5.53 25.12 -12.03
C ARG A 33 -6.35 25.38 -10.77
N ASN A 34 -6.11 24.60 -9.71
CA ASN A 34 -7.00 24.58 -8.55
C ASN A 34 -6.62 25.63 -7.51
N GLU A 35 -5.31 25.85 -7.27
CA GLU A 35 -4.84 26.79 -6.25
C GLU A 35 -4.49 28.17 -6.83
N LEU A 36 -3.88 28.22 -8.01
CA LEU A 36 -3.48 29.48 -8.64
C LEU A 36 -4.44 29.97 -9.74
N HIS A 37 -5.44 29.17 -10.09
CA HIS A 37 -6.42 29.46 -11.15
C HIS A 37 -5.78 29.82 -12.51
N ILE A 38 -4.60 29.27 -12.79
CA ILE A 38 -3.91 29.39 -14.07
C ILE A 38 -4.45 28.30 -14.99
N VAL A 39 -5.28 28.70 -15.94
CA VAL A 39 -6.02 27.80 -16.84
C VAL A 39 -5.30 27.46 -18.14
N ARG A 40 -4.33 28.28 -18.56
CA ARG A 40 -3.57 28.06 -19.80
C ARG A 40 -2.09 28.34 -19.58
N VAL A 41 -1.26 27.44 -20.10
CA VAL A 41 0.20 27.58 -20.13
C VAL A 41 0.60 27.52 -21.59
N ASP A 42 1.20 28.60 -22.10
CA ASP A 42 1.52 28.73 -23.52
C ASP A 42 2.88 28.09 -23.88
N LEU A 43 3.83 28.03 -22.94
CA LEU A 43 5.15 27.43 -23.16
C LEU A 43 5.75 26.83 -21.88
N LEU A 44 6.38 25.66 -22.01
CA LEU A 44 7.19 25.03 -20.97
C LEU A 44 8.66 25.05 -21.41
N ASP A 45 9.53 25.68 -20.61
CA ASP A 45 10.96 25.71 -20.84
C ASP A 45 11.64 24.50 -20.16
N ALA A 46 12.25 23.65 -20.98
CA ALA A 46 12.99 22.46 -20.56
C ALA A 46 14.49 22.54 -20.93
N THR A 47 15.02 23.71 -21.30
CA THR A 47 16.42 23.85 -21.74
C THR A 47 17.44 23.39 -20.69
N HIS A 48 17.09 23.49 -19.41
CA HIS A 48 17.91 23.01 -18.29
C HIS A 48 17.39 21.71 -17.65
N TYR A 49 16.48 21.00 -18.32
CA TYR A 49 16.02 19.71 -17.86
C TYR A 49 17.17 18.70 -17.89
N SER A 50 17.41 18.04 -16.77
CA SER A 50 18.25 16.86 -16.67
C SER A 50 17.40 15.70 -16.16
N ASP A 51 17.67 14.48 -16.63
CA ASP A 51 17.07 13.25 -16.09
C ASP A 51 17.61 12.98 -14.67
N GLY A 52 17.29 13.86 -13.72
CA GLY A 52 17.64 13.72 -12.31
C GLY A 52 16.73 12.72 -11.62
N ASP A 53 17.34 11.68 -11.00
CA ASP A 53 16.73 10.65 -10.14
C ASP A 53 15.35 10.10 -10.57
N ALA A 54 15.07 10.09 -11.88
CA ALA A 54 13.91 9.39 -12.46
C ALA A 54 13.97 7.87 -12.18
N SER A 55 15.14 7.38 -11.79
CA SER A 55 15.42 6.04 -11.32
C SER A 55 15.03 5.76 -9.86
N ARG A 56 14.55 6.74 -9.07
CA ARG A 56 14.11 6.46 -7.70
C ARG A 56 12.78 5.71 -7.71
N ARG A 57 12.90 4.41 -7.96
CA ARG A 57 11.79 3.44 -7.85
C ARG A 57 11.07 3.72 -6.53
N PRO A 58 9.74 3.92 -6.53
CA PRO A 58 8.96 3.88 -5.30
C PRO A 58 9.38 2.60 -4.58
N ARG A 59 9.90 2.73 -3.35
CA ARG A 59 10.48 1.60 -2.61
C ARG A 59 9.43 0.49 -2.53
N GLN A 60 9.52 -0.52 -3.41
CA GLN A 60 8.63 -1.68 -3.44
C GLN A 60 8.60 -2.36 -2.05
N ASP A 61 9.72 -2.28 -1.35
CA ASP A 61 9.90 -2.59 0.07
C ASP A 61 8.78 -2.03 0.98
N ALA A 62 8.33 -0.78 0.82
CA ALA A 62 7.26 -0.24 1.66
C ALA A 62 5.90 -0.91 1.41
N SER A 63 5.56 -1.21 0.15
CA SER A 63 4.33 -1.90 -0.21
C SER A 63 4.35 -3.36 0.26
N GLU A 64 5.48 -4.04 0.09
CA GLU A 64 5.68 -5.42 0.57
C GLU A 64 5.61 -5.50 2.10
N ARG A 65 6.20 -4.55 2.83
CA ARG A 65 6.09 -4.49 4.29
C ARG A 65 4.66 -4.27 4.76
N MET A 66 3.90 -3.38 4.11
CA MET A 66 2.48 -3.19 4.45
C MET A 66 1.65 -4.46 4.16
N LYS A 67 1.86 -5.11 3.01
CA LYS A 67 1.17 -6.38 2.68
C LYS A 67 1.42 -7.46 3.74
N ARG A 68 2.69 -7.69 4.12
CA ARG A 68 3.04 -8.65 5.17
C ARG A 68 2.41 -8.32 6.52
N ALA A 69 2.35 -7.03 6.88
CA ALA A 69 1.70 -6.60 8.13
C ALA A 69 0.18 -6.86 8.11
N HIS A 70 -0.48 -6.63 6.98
CA HIS A 70 -1.91 -6.92 6.82
C HIS A 70 -2.21 -8.42 6.79
N GLU A 71 -1.41 -9.22 6.11
CA GLU A 71 -1.54 -10.69 6.10
C GLU A 71 -1.39 -11.28 7.51
N ALA A 72 -0.40 -10.81 8.28
CA ALA A 72 -0.21 -11.23 9.66
C ALA A 72 -1.40 -10.84 10.55
N ALA A 73 -1.92 -9.61 10.43
CA ALA A 73 -3.07 -9.17 11.20
C ALA A 73 -4.35 -9.95 10.87
N ALA A 74 -4.57 -10.28 9.60
CA ALA A 74 -5.70 -11.10 9.17
C ALA A 74 -5.60 -12.53 9.72
N TYR A 75 -4.40 -13.13 9.67
CA TYR A 75 -4.16 -14.44 10.24
C TYR A 75 -4.38 -14.46 11.76
N ASP A 76 -3.87 -13.46 12.48
CA ASP A 76 -4.03 -13.37 13.93
C ASP A 76 -5.50 -13.21 14.34
N ALA A 77 -6.27 -12.38 13.62
CA ALA A 77 -7.68 -12.20 13.87
C ALA A 77 -8.46 -13.50 13.67
N TRP A 78 -8.24 -14.17 12.53
CA TRP A 78 -8.85 -15.47 12.23
C TRP A 78 -8.46 -16.53 13.26
N PHE A 79 -7.18 -16.60 13.64
CA PHE A 79 -6.69 -17.58 14.61
C PHE A 79 -7.35 -17.39 15.98
N ARG A 80 -7.46 -16.14 16.46
CA ARG A 80 -8.14 -15.84 17.73
C ARG A 80 -9.62 -16.20 17.68
N GLU A 81 -10.29 -15.95 16.56
CA GLU A 81 -11.69 -16.34 16.37
C GLU A 81 -11.85 -17.88 16.43
N GLN A 82 -10.98 -18.64 15.76
CA GLN A 82 -11.00 -20.10 15.80
C GLN A 82 -10.74 -20.65 17.22
N VAL A 83 -9.80 -20.03 17.95
CA VAL A 83 -9.50 -20.41 19.34
C VAL A 83 -10.70 -20.12 20.24
N GLN A 84 -11.32 -18.94 20.12
CA GLN A 84 -12.49 -18.58 20.92
C GLN A 84 -13.67 -19.51 20.62
N ALA A 85 -13.96 -19.79 19.36
CA ALA A 85 -14.98 -20.76 18.97
C ALA A 85 -14.72 -22.17 19.52
N SER A 86 -13.45 -22.56 19.69
CA SER A 86 -13.08 -23.85 20.30
C SER A 86 -13.25 -23.86 21.82
N ILE A 87 -13.01 -22.72 22.49
CA ILE A 87 -13.25 -22.56 23.93
C ILE A 87 -14.75 -22.54 24.23
N ASP A 88 -15.54 -21.92 23.35
CA ASP A 88 -16.99 -21.81 23.50
C ASP A 88 -17.76 -23.09 23.10
N ASP A 89 -17.08 -24.12 22.57
CA ASP A 89 -17.72 -25.41 22.24
C ASP A 89 -18.15 -26.13 23.54
N PRO A 90 -19.46 -26.39 23.75
CA PRO A 90 -19.94 -27.04 24.98
C PRO A 90 -19.60 -28.53 25.06
N ARG A 91 -18.98 -29.12 24.02
CA ARG A 91 -18.64 -30.54 24.00
C ARG A 91 -17.53 -30.86 25.02
N PRO A 92 -17.61 -32.01 25.70
CA PRO A 92 -16.55 -32.43 26.59
C PRO A 92 -15.27 -32.75 25.81
N SER A 93 -14.13 -32.47 26.43
CA SER A 93 -12.83 -32.92 25.94
C SER A 93 -12.78 -34.44 25.82
N ILE A 94 -12.21 -34.94 24.74
CA ILE A 94 -11.95 -36.36 24.52
C ILE A 94 -10.54 -36.73 25.00
N SER A 95 -10.30 -38.00 25.34
CA SER A 95 -8.96 -38.47 25.70
C SER A 95 -8.02 -38.54 24.49
N ASP A 96 -6.70 -38.53 24.72
CA ASP A 96 -5.71 -38.67 23.64
C ASP A 96 -5.90 -39.99 22.88
N ASP A 97 -6.17 -41.09 23.58
CA ASP A 97 -6.39 -42.41 22.97
C ASP A 97 -7.60 -42.41 22.03
N GLU A 98 -8.70 -41.79 22.45
CA GLU A 98 -9.91 -41.68 21.62
C GLU A 98 -9.66 -40.77 20.41
N ALA A 99 -8.97 -39.64 20.61
CA ALA A 99 -8.59 -38.75 19.51
C ALA A 99 -7.71 -39.47 18.48
N ARG A 100 -6.71 -40.22 18.94
CA ARG A 100 -5.80 -41.00 18.10
C ARG A 100 -6.55 -42.07 17.31
N ALA A 101 -7.48 -42.79 17.93
CA ALA A 101 -8.33 -43.77 17.25
C ALA A 101 -9.21 -43.12 16.17
N ARG A 102 -9.86 -41.99 16.49
CA ARG A 102 -10.66 -41.21 15.52
C ARG A 102 -9.82 -40.77 14.32
N PHE A 103 -8.61 -40.26 14.54
CA PHE A 103 -7.71 -39.85 13.46
C PHE A 103 -7.17 -41.04 12.64
N ALA A 104 -6.88 -42.18 13.27
CA ALA A 104 -6.47 -43.39 12.56
C ALA A 104 -7.57 -43.85 11.58
N ASN A 105 -8.82 -43.88 12.02
CA ASN A 105 -9.98 -44.23 11.18
C ASN A 105 -10.18 -43.23 10.03
N ARG A 106 -10.01 -41.91 10.28
CA ARG A 106 -10.06 -40.90 9.21
C ARG A 106 -8.95 -41.09 8.17
N LYS A 107 -7.71 -41.36 8.61
CA LYS A 107 -6.57 -41.61 7.71
C LYS A 107 -6.76 -42.86 6.86
N THR A 108 -7.27 -43.95 7.43
CA THR A 108 -7.54 -45.18 6.66
C THR A 108 -8.66 -44.97 5.63
N ALA A 109 -9.73 -44.26 5.99
CA ALA A 109 -10.80 -43.91 5.06
C ALA A 109 -10.30 -43.02 3.91
N LEU A 110 -9.46 -42.02 4.19
CA LEU A 110 -8.84 -41.17 3.16
C LEU A 110 -7.95 -41.97 2.22
N ARG A 111 -7.14 -42.91 2.75
CA ARG A 111 -6.29 -43.79 1.93
C ARG A 111 -7.11 -44.69 1.00
N ARG A 112 -8.24 -45.24 1.49
CA ARG A 112 -9.15 -46.05 0.67
C ARG A 112 -9.83 -45.25 -0.44
N ARG A 113 -10.03 -43.94 -0.25
CA ARG A 113 -10.62 -43.05 -1.26
C ARG A 113 -9.63 -42.57 -2.32
N ALA A 114 -8.33 -42.63 -2.01
CA ALA A 114 -7.24 -42.24 -2.91
C ALA A 114 -6.70 -43.41 -3.75
N GLN A 115 -7.16 -44.64 -3.49
CA GLN A 115 -6.95 -45.83 -4.31
C GLN A 115 -8.12 -46.00 -5.27
#